data_AF-A0A0C9Z7H0-F1
#
_entry.id   AF-A0A0C9Z7H0-F1
#
_cell.length_a   1.000
_cell.length_b   1.000
_cell.length_c   1.000
_cell.angle_alpha   90.00
_cell.angle_beta   90.00
_cell.angle_gamma   90.00
#
_symmetry.space_group_name_H-M   'P 1'
#
loop_
_entity.id
_entity.type
_entity.pdbx_description
1 polymer ?
#
loop_
_entity_poly.entity_id
_entity_poly.type
_entity_poly.pdbx_seq_one_letter_code
_entity_poly.pdbx_strand_id
1 'polypeptide(L)'
;NAEDIVAAHQQCNHAARLPNNSQLNAIQEWQSSTLYQVPQAQSMTSLPSGMSQLLGAVNPPVPPVGPAIVKAEPWQIHFYKPVVQDILKHVKQFSHCDVASINAFLLCPHFNTKAVEYMEEAISKRLSCGLSVSNGWWPHYMNDISKLLWEDLSNWHLSLRKKAHMYMTQCYNWDPQNHHKVNSGIAKDLGDHGVFLRDGVDEYGHMNNFAHPALTSLIIDFFYTGSSSLSQLFPEVFRAEVLRVTVAIPATAVMFT
;
A
#
# COMPACT_ATOMS: atom_id res chain seq x y z
N ASN A 1 -11.37 5.97 -19.46
CA ASN A 1 -11.27 6.84 -18.26
C ASN A 1 -11.70 6.00 -17.05
N ALA A 2 -11.16 6.21 -15.84
CA ALA A 2 -11.59 5.48 -14.63
C ALA A 2 -13.09 5.65 -14.36
N GLU A 3 -13.66 6.79 -14.74
CA GLU A 3 -15.10 7.06 -14.65
C GLU A 3 -15.92 6.17 -15.61
N ASP A 4 -15.42 5.85 -16.80
CA ASP A 4 -16.10 4.94 -17.75
C ASP A 4 -16.15 3.52 -17.20
N ILE A 5 -15.09 3.09 -16.51
CA ILE A 5 -15.00 1.77 -15.87
C ILE A 5 -15.97 1.68 -14.69
N VAL A 6 -16.08 2.75 -13.89
CA VAL A 6 -17.02 2.84 -12.77
C VAL A 6 -18.47 2.90 -13.26
N ALA A 7 -18.76 3.65 -14.33
CA ALA A 7 -20.10 3.75 -14.91
C ALA A 7 -20.55 2.43 -15.55
N ALA A 8 -19.69 1.77 -16.34
CA ALA A 8 -19.96 0.45 -16.91
C ALA A 8 -20.14 -0.62 -15.82
N HIS A 9 -19.37 -0.52 -14.73
CA HIS A 9 -19.52 -1.38 -13.56
C HIS A 9 -20.88 -1.17 -12.86
N GLN A 10 -21.29 0.07 -12.61
CA GLN A 10 -22.56 0.40 -11.97
C GLN A 10 -23.78 0.01 -12.82
N GLN A 11 -23.65 0.11 -14.15
CA GLN A 11 -24.71 -0.23 -15.10
C GLN A 11 -24.91 -1.75 -15.24
N CYS A 12 -23.86 -2.55 -15.11
CA CYS A 12 -23.94 -4.02 -15.23
C CYS A 12 -24.20 -4.73 -13.88
N ASN A 13 -23.90 -4.09 -12.75
CA ASN A 13 -23.99 -4.69 -11.41
C ASN A 13 -24.95 -3.90 -10.53
N HIS A 14 -26.25 -4.24 -10.57
CA HIS A 14 -27.25 -3.67 -9.65
C HIS A 14 -27.00 -3.97 -8.16
N ALA A 15 -25.98 -4.77 -7.82
CA ALA A 15 -25.32 -4.76 -6.52
C ALA A 15 -23.89 -5.32 -6.65
N ALA A 16 -22.91 -4.68 -6.01
CA ALA A 16 -21.57 -5.23 -5.88
C ALA A 16 -21.61 -6.41 -4.90
N ARG A 17 -21.52 -7.66 -5.39
CA ARG A 17 -21.15 -8.77 -4.51
C ARG A 17 -19.63 -8.76 -4.39
N LEU A 18 -19.16 -8.04 -3.38
CA LEU A 18 -17.81 -8.19 -2.82
C LEU A 18 -17.56 -9.68 -2.45
N PRO A 19 -16.29 -10.13 -2.29
CA PRO A 19 -15.99 -11.48 -1.81
C PRO A 19 -16.91 -11.86 -0.65
N ASN A 20 -17.50 -13.06 -0.74
CA ASN A 20 -18.59 -13.40 0.16
C ASN A 20 -18.11 -13.40 1.63
N ASN A 21 -19.03 -13.15 2.57
CA ASN A 21 -18.67 -13.08 4.00
C ASN A 21 -17.98 -14.36 4.49
N SER A 22 -18.20 -15.53 3.88
CA SER A 22 -17.51 -16.76 4.27
C SER A 22 -16.01 -16.76 3.93
N GLN A 23 -15.61 -16.15 2.80
CA GLN A 23 -14.21 -15.98 2.43
C GLN A 23 -13.51 -14.94 3.33
N LEU A 24 -14.21 -13.84 3.64
CA LEU A 24 -13.71 -12.83 4.58
C LEU A 24 -13.57 -13.40 6.00
N ASN A 25 -14.55 -14.19 6.45
CA ASN A 25 -14.50 -14.86 7.75
C ASN A 25 -13.37 -15.89 7.81
N ALA A 26 -13.12 -16.66 6.74
CA ALA A 26 -11.99 -17.59 6.70
C ALA A 26 -10.63 -16.87 6.82
N ILE A 27 -10.49 -15.70 6.20
CA ILE A 27 -9.30 -14.84 6.35
C ILE A 27 -9.21 -14.31 7.79
N GLN A 28 -10.33 -13.85 8.37
CA GLN A 28 -10.38 -13.34 9.75
C GLN A 28 -10.04 -14.43 10.78
N GLU A 29 -10.54 -15.66 10.60
CA GLU A 29 -10.24 -16.82 11.43
C GLU A 29 -8.76 -17.21 11.35
N TRP A 30 -8.19 -17.16 10.15
CA TRP A 30 -6.75 -17.39 9.94
C TRP A 30 -5.89 -16.34 10.63
N GLN A 31 -6.24 -15.05 10.51
CA GLN A 31 -5.54 -13.95 11.17
C GLN A 31 -5.64 -14.03 12.69
N SER A 32 -6.81 -14.38 13.23
CA SER A 32 -7.06 -14.48 14.67
C SER A 32 -6.33 -15.66 15.32
N SER A 33 -6.15 -16.75 14.56
CA SER A 33 -5.42 -17.94 15.02
C SER A 33 -3.91 -17.71 15.15
N THR A 34 -3.37 -16.66 14.50
CA THR A 34 -1.93 -16.38 14.44
C THR A 34 -1.49 -15.33 15.48
N LEU A 35 -2.42 -14.69 16.20
CA LEU A 35 -2.17 -13.53 17.06
C LEU A 35 -1.76 -13.83 18.51
N TYR A 36 -1.62 -15.09 18.92
CA TYR A 36 -1.16 -15.42 20.28
C TYR A 36 0.34 -15.74 20.31
N GLN A 37 1.17 -14.70 20.39
CA GLN A 37 2.38 -14.65 21.24
C GLN A 37 3.18 -13.36 21.01
N VAL A 38 2.89 -12.31 21.79
CA VAL A 38 3.91 -11.36 22.25
C VAL A 38 3.56 -10.94 23.69
N PRO A 39 4.45 -11.17 24.68
CA PRO A 39 4.23 -10.72 26.06
C PRO A 39 4.29 -9.19 26.20
N GLN A 40 3.36 -8.63 26.96
CA GLN A 40 3.37 -7.25 27.45
C GLN A 40 4.52 -7.01 28.44
N ALA A 41 5.23 -5.89 28.27
CA ALA A 41 6.05 -5.30 29.32
C ALA A 41 5.40 -3.98 29.79
N GLN A 42 5.20 -3.87 31.11
CA GLN A 42 4.63 -2.72 31.82
C GLN A 42 5.73 -1.87 32.51
N SER A 43 5.38 -0.61 32.83
CA SER A 43 5.99 0.33 33.80
C SER A 43 7.29 1.05 33.38
N MET A 44 7.57 2.33 33.68
CA MET A 44 7.06 3.26 34.71
C MET A 44 7.40 4.75 34.39
N THR A 45 6.47 5.66 34.73
CA THR A 45 6.56 7.02 35.33
C THR A 45 7.51 8.17 34.86
N SER A 46 6.83 9.32 34.68
CA SER A 46 7.12 10.72 35.13
C SER A 46 7.75 11.77 34.17
N LEU A 47 7.03 12.90 34.07
CA LEU A 47 7.37 14.20 33.45
C LEU A 47 8.26 15.05 34.40
N PRO A 48 8.98 16.08 33.89
CA PRO A 48 8.43 17.43 34.01
C PRO A 48 8.63 18.37 32.81
N SER A 49 7.87 19.47 32.93
CA SER A 49 7.61 20.62 32.07
C SER A 49 8.79 21.58 31.85
N GLY A 50 8.76 22.33 30.73
CA GLY A 50 9.10 23.75 30.76
C GLY A 50 10.16 24.30 29.79
N MET A 51 9.70 25.25 28.98
CA MET A 51 10.37 26.45 28.45
C MET A 51 10.91 26.49 27.01
N SER A 52 10.22 27.36 26.28
CA SER A 52 10.58 28.02 25.03
C SER A 52 11.75 28.99 25.15
N GLN A 53 12.31 29.30 23.97
CA GLN A 53 13.11 30.47 23.56
C GLN A 53 14.60 30.49 23.94
N LEU A 54 15.46 30.49 22.91
CA LEU A 54 16.35 31.63 22.67
C LEU A 54 16.85 31.66 21.22
N LEU A 55 16.51 32.75 20.53
CA LEU A 55 17.11 33.21 19.28
C LEU A 55 18.48 33.82 19.60
N GLY A 56 19.54 33.37 18.92
CA GLY A 56 20.85 34.00 19.02
C GLY A 56 21.90 33.40 18.06
N ALA A 57 22.43 34.25 17.19
CA ALA A 57 23.60 34.09 16.31
C ALA A 57 23.48 33.07 15.14
N VAL A 58 23.21 33.59 13.93
CA VAL A 58 23.29 32.85 12.68
C VAL A 58 24.76 32.72 12.26
N ASN A 59 25.40 31.66 12.75
CA ASN A 59 26.48 31.00 12.03
C ASN A 59 25.95 30.53 10.66
N PRO A 60 26.80 30.37 9.62
CA PRO A 60 26.38 29.73 8.38
C PRO A 60 25.66 28.41 8.71
N PRO A 61 24.53 28.11 8.03
CA PRO A 61 23.62 27.06 8.47
C PRO A 61 24.39 25.75 8.53
N VAL A 62 24.66 25.29 9.75
CA VAL A 62 25.11 23.91 9.96
C VAL A 62 24.03 23.04 9.33
N PRO A 63 24.34 22.19 8.33
CA PRO A 63 23.36 21.35 7.69
C PRO A 63 22.60 20.60 8.79
N PRO A 64 21.27 20.74 8.85
CA PRO A 64 20.53 20.21 9.97
C PRO A 64 20.64 18.68 9.92
N VAL A 65 21.31 18.10 10.92
CA VAL A 65 21.58 16.67 11.04
C VAL A 65 22.21 16.10 9.75
N GLY A 66 23.52 16.27 9.62
CA GLY A 66 24.31 15.73 8.51
C GLY A 66 24.16 14.21 8.29
N PRO A 67 24.64 13.72 7.14
CA PRO A 67 24.42 12.35 6.66
C PRO A 67 24.90 11.30 7.67
N ALA A 68 24.13 10.23 7.83
CA ALA A 68 24.53 9.06 8.61
C ALA A 68 25.73 8.34 7.97
N ILE A 69 25.94 8.49 6.67
CA ILE A 69 27.04 7.91 5.90
C ILE A 69 27.68 8.98 5.01
N VAL A 70 28.99 9.17 5.13
CA VAL A 70 29.77 10.06 4.24
C VAL A 70 29.61 9.54 2.80
N LYS A 71 28.97 10.34 1.93
CA LYS A 71 28.59 10.06 0.51
C LYS A 71 27.17 9.52 0.25
N ALA A 72 26.34 9.30 1.26
CA ALA A 72 24.94 9.01 0.98
C ALA A 72 24.24 10.28 0.47
N GLU A 73 23.31 10.11 -0.45
CA GLU A 73 22.51 11.19 -1.01
C GLU A 73 21.16 11.29 -0.27
N PRO A 74 20.59 12.49 -0.06
CA PRO A 74 19.36 12.65 0.73
C PRO A 74 18.17 11.78 0.29
N TRP A 75 18.06 11.45 -1.00
CA TRP A 75 16.99 10.56 -1.49
C TRP A 75 17.23 9.06 -1.19
N GLN A 76 18.31 8.70 -0.50
CA GLN A 76 18.62 7.33 -0.09
C GLN A 76 18.28 7.12 1.39
N ILE A 77 17.60 6.01 1.72
CA ILE A 77 17.20 5.74 3.11
C ILE A 77 18.39 5.73 4.10
N HIS A 78 19.56 5.27 3.64
CA HIS A 78 20.78 5.20 4.46
C HIS A 78 21.46 6.55 4.70
N PHE A 79 21.01 7.63 4.05
CA PHE A 79 21.40 9.00 4.39
C PHE A 79 20.94 9.39 5.79
N TYR A 80 19.78 8.91 6.20
CA TYR A 80 19.14 9.30 7.44
C TYR A 80 19.64 8.46 8.63
N LYS A 81 19.67 9.06 9.83
CA LYS A 81 19.96 8.33 11.07
C LYS A 81 18.89 7.27 11.35
N PRO A 82 19.18 6.19 12.11
CA PRO A 82 18.24 5.11 12.38
C PRO A 82 16.86 5.56 12.90
N VAL A 83 16.82 6.58 13.77
CA VAL A 83 15.56 7.15 14.29
C VAL A 83 14.68 7.73 13.16
N VAL A 84 15.31 8.38 12.18
CA VAL A 84 14.61 8.96 11.03
C VAL A 84 14.23 7.87 10.03
N GLN A 85 15.09 6.85 9.83
CA GLN A 85 14.76 5.69 8.99
C GLN A 85 13.51 4.97 9.51
N ASP A 86 13.36 4.82 10.82
CA ASP A 86 12.18 4.22 11.43
C ASP A 86 10.91 5.06 11.18
N ILE A 87 11.00 6.40 11.25
CA ILE A 87 9.89 7.28 10.86
C ILE A 87 9.56 7.08 9.38
N LEU A 88 10.54 7.14 8.49
CA LEU A 88 10.34 6.98 7.05
C LEU A 88 9.75 5.60 6.70
N LYS A 89 10.07 4.56 7.46
CA LYS A 89 9.43 3.24 7.32
C LYS A 89 7.93 3.31 7.59
N HIS A 90 7.50 4.02 8.64
CA HIS A 90 6.08 4.20 8.93
C HIS A 90 5.38 5.07 7.88
N VAL A 91 6.04 6.11 7.38
CA VAL A 91 5.52 6.99 6.32
C VAL A 91 5.23 6.20 5.04
N LYS A 92 6.13 5.28 4.67
CA LYS A 92 5.90 4.34 3.55
C LYS A 92 4.67 3.47 3.78
N GLN A 93 4.51 2.93 5.00
CA GLN A 93 3.35 2.12 5.35
C GLN A 93 2.04 2.92 5.26
N PHE A 94 2.00 4.17 5.73
CA PHE A 94 0.85 5.06 5.57
C PHE A 94 0.56 5.35 4.10
N SER A 95 1.59 5.63 3.30
CA SER A 95 1.42 5.83 1.86
C SER A 95 0.82 4.61 1.16
N HIS A 96 1.27 3.39 1.51
CA HIS A 96 0.69 2.16 0.96
C HIS A 96 -0.77 1.97 1.42
N CYS A 97 -1.06 2.28 2.68
CA CYS A 97 -2.41 2.21 3.24
C CYS A 97 -3.37 3.17 2.52
N ASP A 98 -3.02 4.46 2.39
CA ASP A 98 -3.85 5.46 1.72
C ASP A 98 -4.12 5.08 0.26
N VAL A 99 -3.10 4.63 -0.46
CA VAL A 99 -3.26 4.16 -1.84
C VAL A 99 -4.20 2.96 -1.91
N ALA A 100 -4.03 1.99 -1.02
CA ALA A 100 -4.83 0.76 -1.00
C ALA A 100 -6.28 0.96 -0.51
N SER A 101 -6.55 2.04 0.23
CA SER A 101 -7.85 2.26 0.90
C SER A 101 -8.66 3.42 0.33
N ILE A 102 -8.00 4.46 -0.19
CA ILE A 102 -8.63 5.71 -0.62
C ILE A 102 -8.23 6.04 -2.07
N ASN A 103 -6.92 6.06 -2.38
CA ASN A 103 -6.39 6.69 -3.59
C ASN A 103 -5.54 5.72 -4.45
N ALA A 104 -6.18 4.74 -5.10
CA ALA A 104 -5.50 3.75 -5.96
C ALA A 104 -4.57 4.35 -7.03
N PHE A 105 -4.87 5.56 -7.53
CA PHE A 105 -4.20 6.18 -8.67
C PHE A 105 -3.70 7.59 -8.36
N LEU A 106 -2.85 7.71 -7.34
CA LEU A 106 -2.21 8.96 -6.98
C LEU A 106 -1.34 9.50 -8.13
N LEU A 107 -1.67 10.69 -8.62
CA LEU A 107 -0.84 11.42 -9.58
C LEU A 107 0.33 12.10 -8.84
N CYS A 108 1.50 12.12 -9.47
CA CYS A 108 2.74 12.67 -8.88
C CYS A 108 2.58 14.09 -8.28
N PRO A 109 1.88 15.07 -8.90
CA PRO A 109 1.72 16.40 -8.29
C PRO A 109 0.95 16.40 -6.96
N HIS A 110 0.00 15.48 -6.80
CA HIS A 110 -0.79 15.35 -5.58
C HIS A 110 -0.02 14.61 -4.48
N PHE A 111 0.95 13.77 -4.88
CA PHE A 111 1.74 12.98 -3.96
C PHE A 111 2.56 13.83 -2.99
N ASN A 112 3.15 14.94 -3.44
CA ASN A 112 3.93 15.82 -2.56
C ASN A 112 3.08 16.43 -1.42
N THR A 113 1.80 16.71 -1.68
CA THR A 113 0.88 17.21 -0.64
C THR A 113 0.60 16.10 0.37
N LYS A 114 0.26 14.90 -0.13
CA LYS A 114 0.03 13.71 0.73
C LYS A 114 1.27 13.28 1.50
N ALA A 115 2.46 13.45 0.95
CA ALA A 115 3.72 13.13 1.62
C ALA A 115 3.88 13.93 2.91
N VAL A 116 3.42 15.20 2.96
CA VAL A 116 3.41 16.00 4.19
C VAL A 116 2.47 15.40 5.23
N GLU A 117 1.25 15.02 4.83
CA GLU A 117 0.28 14.40 5.74
C GLU A 117 0.83 13.08 6.33
N TYR A 118 1.41 12.21 5.51
CA TYR A 118 1.99 10.95 5.98
C TYR A 118 3.16 11.16 6.94
N MET A 119 3.96 12.21 6.71
CA MET A 119 5.06 12.60 7.58
C MET A 119 4.57 13.09 8.93
N GLU A 120 3.58 13.99 8.94
CA GLU A 120 2.97 14.50 10.16
C GLU A 120 2.29 13.39 10.97
N GLU A 121 1.61 12.45 10.30
CA GLU A 121 0.99 11.30 10.94
C GLU A 121 2.03 10.37 11.57
N ALA A 122 3.13 10.06 10.86
CA ALA A 122 4.19 9.21 11.39
C ALA A 122 4.94 9.86 12.57
N ILE A 123 5.19 11.17 12.50
CA ILE A 123 5.78 11.94 13.60
C ILE A 123 4.83 11.94 14.80
N SER A 124 3.54 12.20 14.58
CA SER A 124 2.52 12.24 15.64
C SER A 124 2.35 10.88 16.32
N LYS A 125 2.26 9.79 15.53
CA LYS A 125 2.19 8.41 16.05
C LYS A 125 3.43 8.09 16.89
N ARG A 126 4.62 8.44 16.41
CA ARG A 126 5.86 8.24 17.17
C ARG A 126 5.86 8.99 18.51
N LEU A 127 5.48 10.26 18.50
CA LEU A 127 5.39 11.08 19.72
C LEU A 127 4.35 10.53 20.70
N SER A 128 3.22 10.02 20.21
CA SER A 128 2.18 9.40 21.06
C SER A 128 2.68 8.13 21.77
N CYS A 129 3.67 7.45 21.20
CA CYS A 129 4.36 6.31 21.82
C CYS A 129 5.49 6.73 22.79
N GLY A 130 5.66 8.02 23.06
CA GLY A 130 6.73 8.55 23.92
C GLY A 130 8.14 8.48 23.30
N LEU A 131 8.24 8.26 21.99
CA LEU A 131 9.52 8.16 21.29
C LEU A 131 9.99 9.53 20.79
N SER A 132 11.30 9.79 20.86
CA SER A 132 11.87 11.05 20.42
C SER A 132 11.94 11.18 18.89
N VAL A 133 11.80 12.42 18.41
CA VAL A 133 11.97 12.80 17.00
C VAL A 133 13.19 13.72 16.91
N SER A 134 14.07 13.46 15.95
CA SER A 134 15.23 14.33 15.71
C SER A 134 14.78 15.65 15.10
N ASN A 135 15.37 16.77 15.50
CA ASN A 135 15.04 18.08 14.94
C ASN A 135 15.84 18.37 13.66
N GLY A 136 15.29 19.21 12.78
CA GLY A 136 16.01 19.86 11.68
C GLY A 136 16.00 19.16 10.33
N TRP A 137 15.75 17.85 10.25
CA TRP A 137 15.75 17.11 8.98
C TRP A 137 14.44 17.27 8.19
N TRP A 138 13.30 17.33 8.87
CA TRP A 138 11.99 17.66 8.30
C TRP A 138 11.59 19.08 8.73
N PRO A 139 11.11 19.95 7.83
CA PRO A 139 10.87 19.74 6.39
C PRO A 139 12.09 20.01 5.49
N HIS A 140 13.29 20.17 6.04
CA HIS A 140 14.48 20.57 5.28
C HIS A 140 14.76 19.68 4.05
N TYR A 141 14.63 18.36 4.20
CA TYR A 141 14.80 17.38 3.11
C TYR A 141 13.48 16.97 2.45
N MET A 142 12.44 17.81 2.47
CA MET A 142 11.10 17.42 2.02
C MET A 142 11.06 16.89 0.57
N ASN A 143 11.75 17.56 -0.36
CA ASN A 143 11.74 17.13 -1.77
C ASN A 143 12.42 15.77 -1.95
N ASP A 144 13.55 15.55 -1.29
CA ASP A 144 14.29 14.28 -1.36
C ASP A 144 13.52 13.13 -0.70
N ILE A 145 12.86 13.40 0.44
CA ILE A 145 11.97 12.46 1.11
C ILE A 145 10.78 12.13 0.21
N SER A 146 10.15 13.14 -0.40
CA SER A 146 9.01 12.93 -1.30
C SER A 146 9.41 12.06 -2.50
N LYS A 147 10.59 12.30 -3.08
CA LYS A 147 11.15 11.44 -4.13
C LYS A 147 11.36 10.00 -3.63
N LEU A 148 11.98 9.82 -2.46
CA LEU A 148 12.19 8.50 -1.84
C LEU A 148 10.88 7.74 -1.64
N LEU A 149 9.83 8.42 -1.14
CA LEU A 149 8.52 7.81 -0.91
C LEU A 149 7.82 7.47 -2.24
N TRP A 150 7.95 8.32 -3.27
CA TRP A 150 7.40 8.04 -4.60
C TRP A 150 8.06 6.82 -5.26
N GLU A 151 9.38 6.70 -5.15
CA GLU A 151 10.11 5.53 -5.64
C GLU A 151 9.70 4.26 -4.89
N ASP A 152 9.51 4.33 -3.57
CA ASP A 152 9.02 3.22 -2.77
C ASP A 152 7.62 2.77 -3.21
N LEU A 153 6.69 3.71 -3.35
CA LEU A 153 5.33 3.42 -3.82
C LEU A 153 5.32 2.82 -5.23
N SER A 154 6.17 3.35 -6.12
CA SER A 154 6.34 2.82 -7.48
C SER A 154 6.84 1.38 -7.47
N ASN A 155 7.81 1.06 -6.60
CA ASN A 155 8.33 -0.29 -6.40
C ASN A 155 7.27 -1.22 -5.79
N TRP A 156 6.45 -0.73 -4.87
CA TRP A 156 5.34 -1.48 -4.30
C TRP A 156 4.29 -1.85 -5.36
N HIS A 157 3.90 -0.90 -6.22
CA HIS A 157 3.04 -1.19 -7.39
C HIS A 157 3.68 -2.19 -8.36
N LEU A 158 4.99 -2.07 -8.62
CA LEU A 158 5.70 -3.02 -9.47
C LEU A 158 5.69 -4.44 -8.86
N SER A 159 5.86 -4.56 -7.54
CA SER A 159 5.75 -5.83 -6.82
C SER A 159 4.35 -6.45 -6.99
N LEU A 160 3.30 -5.64 -6.89
CA LEU A 160 1.93 -6.09 -7.14
C LEU A 160 1.75 -6.59 -8.57
N ARG A 161 2.26 -5.87 -9.58
CA ARG A 161 2.20 -6.30 -10.98
C ARG A 161 2.92 -7.62 -11.22
N LYS A 162 4.09 -7.83 -10.60
CA LYS A 162 4.81 -9.11 -10.68
C LYS A 162 4.00 -10.27 -10.09
N LYS A 163 3.36 -10.07 -8.95
CA LYS A 163 2.45 -11.08 -8.36
C LYS A 163 1.22 -11.29 -9.24
N ALA A 164 0.62 -10.24 -9.78
CA ALA A 164 -0.51 -10.35 -10.71
C ALA A 164 -0.15 -11.21 -11.93
N HIS A 165 1.00 -10.95 -12.54
CA HIS A 165 1.51 -11.74 -13.66
C HIS A 165 1.70 -13.23 -13.28
N MET A 166 2.24 -13.51 -12.09
CA MET A 166 2.37 -14.89 -11.59
C MET A 166 1.01 -15.60 -11.52
N TYR A 167 -0.01 -14.97 -10.94
CA TYR A 167 -1.36 -15.55 -10.83
C TYR A 167 -2.02 -15.71 -12.21
N MET A 168 -1.86 -14.75 -13.12
CA MET A 168 -2.37 -14.85 -14.48
C MET A 168 -1.72 -16.02 -15.24
N THR A 169 -0.41 -16.23 -15.06
CA THR A 169 0.30 -17.37 -15.66
C THR A 169 -0.20 -18.72 -15.13
N GLN A 170 -0.66 -18.76 -13.87
CA GLN A 170 -1.20 -19.99 -13.26
C GLN A 170 -2.66 -20.27 -13.63
N CYS A 171 -3.47 -19.23 -13.87
CA CYS A 171 -4.90 -19.39 -14.09
C CYS A 171 -5.30 -19.53 -15.56
N TYR A 172 -4.43 -19.21 -16.51
CA TYR A 172 -4.72 -19.28 -17.93
C TYR A 172 -3.80 -20.26 -18.65
N ASN A 173 -4.35 -20.95 -19.66
CA ASN A 173 -3.61 -21.87 -20.50
C ASN A 173 -2.79 -21.11 -21.54
N TRP A 174 -1.66 -20.55 -21.11
CA TRP A 174 -0.70 -19.92 -22.01
C TRP A 174 -0.04 -20.95 -22.91
N ASP A 175 0.45 -20.51 -24.07
CA ASP A 175 1.25 -21.36 -24.94
C ASP A 175 2.57 -21.71 -24.22
N PRO A 176 2.86 -23.02 -24.01
CA PRO A 176 4.03 -23.45 -23.24
C PRO A 176 5.35 -23.18 -23.97
N GLN A 177 5.31 -22.90 -25.29
CA GLN A 177 6.46 -22.53 -26.10
C GLN A 177 6.63 -21.01 -26.19
N ASN A 178 5.80 -20.25 -25.48
CA ASN A 178 5.78 -18.79 -25.44
C ASN A 178 5.67 -18.14 -26.82
N HIS A 179 4.85 -18.72 -27.71
CA HIS A 179 4.56 -18.14 -29.00
C HIS A 179 3.82 -16.81 -28.82
N HIS A 180 4.54 -15.71 -29.08
CA HIS A 180 4.07 -14.34 -28.90
C HIS A 180 2.67 -14.09 -29.51
N LYS A 181 2.40 -14.62 -30.70
CA LYS A 181 1.12 -14.43 -31.39
C LYS A 181 -0.05 -15.10 -30.67
N VAL A 182 0.17 -16.30 -30.10
CA VAL A 182 -0.86 -17.05 -29.36
C VAL A 182 -1.15 -16.36 -28.03
N ASN A 183 -0.10 -16.06 -27.27
CA ASN A 183 -0.23 -15.39 -25.98
C ASN A 183 -0.83 -13.99 -26.10
N SER A 184 -0.45 -13.23 -27.15
CA SER A 184 -1.07 -11.94 -27.44
C SER A 184 -2.57 -12.06 -27.78
N GLY A 185 -2.98 -13.14 -28.46
CA GLY A 185 -4.40 -13.42 -28.71
C GLY A 185 -5.15 -13.70 -27.41
N ILE A 186 -4.61 -14.57 -26.56
CA ILE A 186 -5.18 -14.89 -25.24
C ILE A 186 -5.31 -13.62 -24.39
N ALA A 187 -4.24 -12.82 -24.27
CA ALA A 187 -4.26 -11.58 -23.50
C ALA A 187 -5.30 -10.59 -24.01
N LYS A 188 -5.44 -10.47 -25.33
CA LYS A 188 -6.45 -9.61 -25.95
C LYS A 188 -7.86 -10.09 -25.61
N ASP A 189 -8.16 -11.38 -25.74
CA ASP A 189 -9.48 -11.94 -25.43
C ASP A 189 -9.84 -11.74 -23.94
N LEU A 190 -8.86 -11.88 -23.05
CA LEU A 190 -9.03 -11.60 -21.62
C LEU A 190 -9.32 -10.12 -21.36
N GLY A 191 -8.59 -9.22 -22.01
CA GLY A 191 -8.74 -7.77 -21.88
C GLY A 191 -10.05 -7.23 -22.45
N ASP A 192 -10.39 -7.60 -23.67
CA ASP A 192 -11.51 -7.05 -24.45
C ASP A 192 -12.88 -7.34 -23.80
N HIS A 193 -12.99 -8.42 -23.04
CA HIS A 193 -14.24 -8.81 -22.37
C HIS A 193 -14.17 -8.74 -20.84
N GLY A 194 -13.05 -8.28 -20.28
CA GLY A 194 -12.82 -8.28 -18.84
C GLY A 194 -13.03 -9.67 -18.23
N VAL A 195 -12.71 -10.74 -18.96
CA VAL A 195 -12.96 -12.13 -18.53
C VAL A 195 -12.19 -12.41 -17.24
N PHE A 196 -11.02 -11.81 -17.07
CA PHE A 196 -10.22 -11.90 -15.85
C PHE A 196 -10.87 -11.26 -14.62
N LEU A 197 -11.91 -10.45 -14.81
CA LEU A 197 -12.73 -9.91 -13.74
C LEU A 197 -13.99 -10.74 -13.52
N ARG A 198 -14.24 -11.81 -14.25
CA ARG A 198 -15.51 -12.55 -14.22
C ARG A 198 -15.25 -14.00 -13.84
N ASP A 199 -16.03 -14.52 -12.89
CA ASP A 199 -16.05 -15.94 -12.55
C ASP A 199 -17.37 -16.59 -12.98
N GLY A 200 -17.63 -16.54 -14.29
CA GLY A 200 -18.88 -17.04 -14.87
C GLY A 200 -20.11 -16.20 -14.51
N VAL A 201 -21.26 -16.86 -14.47
CA VAL A 201 -22.57 -16.29 -14.10
C VAL A 201 -23.17 -17.07 -12.94
N ASP A 202 -23.88 -16.37 -12.05
CA ASP A 202 -24.57 -17.00 -10.93
C ASP A 202 -25.86 -17.71 -11.36
N GLU A 203 -26.53 -18.35 -10.40
CA GLU A 203 -27.80 -19.06 -10.59
C GLU A 203 -28.95 -18.18 -11.13
N TYR A 204 -28.81 -16.85 -11.06
CA TYR A 204 -29.77 -15.87 -11.57
C TYR A 204 -29.33 -15.25 -12.91
N GLY A 205 -28.21 -15.72 -13.48
CA GLY A 205 -27.67 -15.21 -14.73
C GLY A 205 -26.88 -13.89 -14.60
N HIS A 206 -26.58 -13.44 -13.37
CA HIS A 206 -25.74 -12.26 -13.16
C HIS A 206 -24.25 -12.62 -13.28
N MET A 207 -23.45 -11.73 -13.85
CA MET A 207 -22.00 -11.96 -13.94
C MET A 207 -21.36 -11.89 -12.56
N ASN A 208 -20.53 -12.89 -12.24
CA ASN A 208 -19.80 -12.92 -10.97
C ASN A 208 -18.54 -12.05 -11.07
N ASN A 209 -18.73 -10.74 -11.09
CA ASN A 209 -17.64 -9.78 -11.24
C ASN A 209 -16.74 -9.75 -9.99
N PHE A 210 -15.44 -9.61 -10.20
CA PHE A 210 -14.34 -9.65 -9.23
C PHE A 210 -14.19 -10.95 -8.44
N ALA A 211 -14.93 -12.00 -8.79
CA ALA A 211 -14.83 -13.29 -8.13
C ALA A 211 -13.80 -14.22 -8.75
N HIS A 212 -13.11 -13.79 -9.82
CA HIS A 212 -12.11 -14.62 -10.48
C HIS A 212 -11.05 -15.10 -9.45
N PRO A 213 -10.79 -16.42 -9.32
CA PRO A 213 -9.92 -16.94 -8.28
C PRO A 213 -8.53 -16.29 -8.26
N ALA A 214 -7.94 -16.00 -9.43
CA ALA A 214 -6.67 -15.26 -9.53
C ALA A 214 -6.68 -13.91 -8.82
N LEU A 215 -7.77 -13.14 -8.98
CA LEU A 215 -7.89 -11.81 -8.39
C LEU A 215 -8.06 -11.91 -6.87
N THR A 216 -8.92 -12.82 -6.43
CA THR A 216 -9.11 -13.11 -4.99
C THR A 216 -7.81 -13.55 -4.34
N SER A 217 -7.10 -14.51 -4.94
CA SER A 217 -5.81 -14.98 -4.42
C SER A 217 -4.76 -13.87 -4.40
N LEU A 218 -4.67 -13.05 -5.44
CA LEU A 218 -3.76 -11.90 -5.48
C LEU A 218 -4.06 -10.89 -4.36
N ILE A 219 -5.33 -10.57 -4.11
CA ILE A 219 -5.73 -9.65 -3.04
C ILE A 219 -5.31 -10.21 -1.68
N ILE A 220 -5.65 -11.48 -1.41
CA ILE A 220 -5.34 -12.14 -0.13
C ILE A 220 -3.83 -12.20 0.09
N ASP A 221 -3.08 -12.66 -0.91
CA ASP A 221 -1.63 -12.79 -0.84
C ASP A 221 -0.93 -11.43 -0.65
N PHE A 222 -1.34 -10.40 -1.38
CA PHE A 222 -0.65 -9.11 -1.34
C PHE A 222 -1.02 -8.23 -0.13
N PHE A 223 -2.30 -8.19 0.24
CA PHE A 223 -2.81 -7.25 1.25
C PHE A 223 -3.07 -7.87 2.62
N TYR A 224 -3.34 -9.18 2.67
CA TYR A 224 -3.80 -9.86 3.89
C TYR A 224 -2.85 -10.91 4.45
N THR A 225 -1.85 -11.33 3.67
CA THR A 225 -0.96 -12.44 4.03
C THR A 225 0.43 -11.95 4.43
N GLY A 226 0.93 -12.45 5.56
CA GLY A 226 2.25 -12.13 6.10
C GLY A 226 2.24 -11.03 7.16
N SER A 227 3.28 -11.01 7.99
CA SER A 227 3.42 -10.11 9.15
C SER A 227 3.62 -8.65 8.80
N SER A 228 4.00 -8.35 7.56
CA SER A 228 4.16 -6.99 7.02
C SER A 228 3.02 -6.57 6.08
N SER A 229 1.94 -7.35 6.01
CA SER A 229 0.80 -7.02 5.16
C SER A 229 0.02 -5.82 5.70
N LEU A 230 -0.66 -5.09 4.83
CA LEU A 230 -1.44 -3.91 5.24
C LEU A 230 -2.54 -4.27 6.24
N SER A 231 -3.13 -5.46 6.13
CA SER A 231 -4.13 -5.92 7.09
C SER A 231 -3.61 -6.08 8.52
N GLN A 232 -2.34 -6.46 8.67
CA GLN A 232 -1.70 -6.61 9.97
C GLN A 232 -1.20 -5.27 10.51
N LEU A 233 -0.74 -4.38 9.63
CA LEU A 233 -0.23 -3.07 9.99
C LEU A 233 -1.35 -2.06 10.31
N PHE A 234 -2.49 -2.19 9.65
CA PHE A 234 -3.66 -1.29 9.74
C PHE A 234 -4.97 -2.09 9.87
N PRO A 235 -5.13 -2.90 10.93
CA PRO A 235 -6.30 -3.74 11.11
C PRO A 235 -7.60 -2.91 11.18
N GLU A 236 -7.55 -1.68 11.68
CA GLU A 236 -8.68 -0.75 11.70
C GLU A 236 -9.20 -0.39 10.30
N VAL A 237 -8.36 -0.49 9.27
CA VAL A 237 -8.72 -0.18 7.87
C VAL A 237 -9.18 -1.45 7.13
N PHE A 238 -8.54 -2.60 7.38
CA PHE A 238 -8.70 -3.81 6.56
C PHE A 238 -9.45 -4.97 7.25
N ARG A 239 -9.82 -4.87 8.54
CA ARG A 239 -10.43 -6.00 9.27
C ARG A 239 -11.86 -6.30 8.84
N ALA A 240 -12.65 -5.27 8.55
CA ALA A 240 -14.10 -5.43 8.39
C ALA A 240 -14.48 -6.04 7.03
N GLU A 241 -13.85 -5.57 5.95
CA GLU A 241 -14.14 -6.01 4.59
C GLU A 241 -12.98 -5.70 3.64
N VAL A 242 -12.98 -6.35 2.48
CA VAL A 242 -12.07 -5.98 1.38
C VAL A 242 -12.55 -4.68 0.76
N LEU A 243 -11.75 -3.62 0.92
CA LEU A 243 -12.05 -2.30 0.38
C LEU A 243 -12.13 -2.33 -1.14
N ARG A 244 -13.07 -1.57 -1.71
CA ARG A 244 -13.24 -1.45 -3.17
C ARG A 244 -11.96 -1.00 -3.87
N VAL A 245 -11.22 -0.09 -3.24
CA VAL A 245 -9.93 0.41 -3.75
C VAL A 245 -8.90 -0.72 -3.79
N THR A 246 -8.87 -1.57 -2.77
CA THR A 246 -8.02 -2.78 -2.71
C THR A 246 -8.37 -3.81 -3.78
N VAL A 247 -9.59 -3.82 -4.32
CA VAL A 247 -9.96 -4.64 -5.50
C VAL A 247 -9.50 -3.96 -6.79
N ALA A 248 -9.68 -2.65 -6.90
CA ALA A 248 -9.40 -1.89 -8.12
C ALA A 248 -7.91 -1.90 -8.51
N ILE A 249 -6.99 -1.80 -7.55
CA ILE A 249 -5.55 -1.82 -7.82
C ILE A 249 -5.09 -3.14 -8.46
N PRO A 250 -5.32 -4.33 -7.85
CA PRO A 250 -4.95 -5.60 -8.47
C PRO A 250 -5.72 -5.89 -9.76
N ALA A 251 -6.99 -5.51 -9.88
CA ALA A 251 -7.72 -5.59 -11.15
C ALA A 251 -7.00 -4.82 -12.27
N THR A 252 -6.51 -3.62 -11.95
CA THR A 252 -5.75 -2.79 -12.88
C THR A 252 -4.35 -3.36 -13.13
N ALA A 253 -3.70 -3.92 -12.12
CA ALA A 253 -2.41 -4.58 -12.27
C ALA A 253 -2.51 -5.76 -13.25
N VAL A 254 -3.60 -6.55 -13.17
CA VAL A 254 -3.89 -7.65 -14.10
C VAL A 254 -4.18 -7.15 -15.51
N MET A 255 -4.91 -6.04 -15.65
CA MET A 255 -5.21 -5.46 -16.97
C MET A 255 -3.96 -5.01 -17.73
N PHE A 256 -2.93 -4.55 -17.01
CA PHE A 256 -1.69 -4.01 -17.58
C PHE A 256 -0.49 -4.97 -17.50
N THR A 257 -0.71 -6.23 -17.14
CA THR A 257 0.29 -7.31 -17.25
C THR A 257 0.18 -8.05 -18.57
#